data_AF-A0A2R6AWS1-F1
#
_entry.id   AF-A0A2R6AWS1-F1
#
_cell.length_a   1.000
_cell.length_b   1.000
_cell.length_c   1.000
_cell.angle_alpha   90.00
_cell.angle_beta   90.00
_cell.angle_gamma   90.00
#
_symmetry.space_group_name_H-M   'P 1'
#
loop_
_entity.id
_entity.type
_entity.pdbx_description
1 polymer ?
#
loop_
_entity_poly.entity_id
_entity_poly.type
_entity_poly.pdbx_seq_one_letter_code
_entity_poly.pdbx_strand_id
1 'polypeptide(L)'
;MSKVIHCSCHGSTYDPYQGGKVVTGPTQYPLPAVVLQWDPTTDQLYATRMVGPVIYGHTSDLQGWFTAKWRHNSGGGRRKSVWIGGDV
;
A
#
# COMPACT_ATOMS: atom_id res chain seq x y z
N MET A 1 8.09 18.22 -14.79
CA MET A 1 7.92 16.83 -15.27
C MET A 1 6.74 16.20 -14.55
N SER A 2 5.73 15.72 -15.27
CA SER A 2 4.77 14.74 -14.73
C SER A 2 5.44 13.37 -14.69
N LYS A 3 5.49 12.73 -13.53
CA LYS A 3 5.94 11.33 -13.41
C LYS A 3 4.71 10.44 -13.40
N VAL A 4 4.73 9.36 -14.18
CA VAL A 4 3.63 8.38 -14.26
C VAL A 4 4.11 7.01 -13.79
N ILE A 5 3.18 6.20 -13.28
CA ILE A 5 3.39 4.78 -13.04
C ILE A 5 2.98 4.04 -14.31
N HIS A 6 3.85 3.21 -14.87
CA HIS A 6 3.62 2.52 -16.14
C HIS A 6 3.56 0.99 -15.95
N CYS A 7 2.52 0.36 -16.50
CA CYS A 7 2.40 -1.09 -16.59
C CYS A 7 2.93 -1.58 -17.94
N SER A 8 4.02 -2.37 -17.91
CA SER A 8 4.68 -2.88 -19.10
C SER A 8 3.88 -3.97 -19.85
N CYS A 9 2.88 -4.59 -19.22
CA CYS A 9 2.15 -5.70 -19.85
C CYS A 9 1.33 -5.23 -21.07
N HIS A 10 0.60 -4.11 -20.91
CA HIS A 10 -0.35 -3.63 -21.93
C HIS A 10 -0.35 -2.11 -22.08
N GLY A 11 0.58 -1.40 -21.43
CA GLY A 11 0.79 0.04 -21.62
C GLY A 11 -0.09 0.97 -20.78
N SER A 12 -0.83 0.46 -19.79
CA SER A 12 -1.59 1.33 -18.87
C SER A 12 -0.65 2.28 -18.13
N THR A 13 -1.05 3.54 -17.97
CA THR A 13 -0.31 4.53 -17.17
C THR A 13 -1.21 5.24 -16.19
N TYR A 14 -0.65 5.64 -15.04
CA TYR A 14 -1.38 6.29 -13.95
C TYR A 14 -0.64 7.54 -13.47
N ASP A 15 -1.38 8.59 -13.14
CA ASP A 15 -0.83 9.80 -12.52
C ASP A 15 -0.91 9.70 -10.99
N PRO A 16 0.22 9.50 -10.28
CA PRO A 16 0.24 9.41 -8.83
C PRO A 16 -0.11 10.74 -8.14
N TYR A 17 0.05 11.88 -8.82
CA TYR A 17 -0.28 13.20 -8.27
C TYR A 17 -1.78 13.51 -8.36
N GLN A 18 -2.53 12.73 -9.14
CA GLN A 18 -3.98 12.82 -9.28
C GLN A 18 -4.68 11.58 -8.73
N GLY A 19 -4.19 11.05 -7.60
CA GLY A 19 -4.81 9.92 -6.92
C GLY A 19 -4.80 8.61 -7.72
N GLY A 20 -3.78 8.41 -8.56
CA GLY A 20 -3.65 7.20 -9.38
C GLY A 20 -4.59 7.18 -10.58
N LYS A 21 -5.08 8.35 -11.04
CA LYS A 21 -5.97 8.47 -12.20
C LYS A 21 -5.37 7.76 -13.42
N VAL A 22 -6.21 7.04 -14.15
CA VAL A 22 -5.84 6.42 -15.44
C VAL A 22 -5.51 7.51 -16.46
N VAL A 23 -4.30 7.43 -17.03
CA VAL A 23 -3.82 8.31 -18.10
C VAL A 23 -3.91 7.58 -19.45
N THR A 24 -3.50 6.30 -19.50
CA THR A 24 -3.67 5.41 -20.66
C THR A 24 -4.21 4.04 -20.23
N GLY A 25 -5.04 3.42 -21.08
CA GLY A 25 -5.66 2.11 -20.85
C GLY A 25 -4.74 0.92 -21.19
N PRO A 26 -5.22 -0.33 -21.06
CA PRO A 26 -6.63 -0.78 -21.05
C PRO A 26 -7.37 -0.75 -19.70
N THR A 27 -6.69 -0.43 -18.60
CA THR A 27 -7.32 -0.39 -17.27
C THR A 27 -8.52 0.59 -17.21
N GLN A 28 -9.54 0.24 -16.43
CA GLN A 28 -10.77 1.02 -16.28
C GLN A 28 -10.89 1.70 -14.91
N TYR A 29 -10.00 1.36 -13.98
CA TYR A 29 -10.05 1.85 -12.61
C TYR A 29 -8.75 2.55 -12.22
N PRO A 30 -8.82 3.61 -11.39
CA PRO A 30 -7.62 4.23 -10.82
C PRO A 30 -6.79 3.21 -10.03
N LEU A 31 -5.49 3.45 -9.95
CA LEU A 31 -4.60 2.66 -9.12
C LEU A 31 -4.97 2.88 -7.63
N PRO A 32 -5.23 1.82 -6.83
CA PRO A 32 -5.51 1.98 -5.42
C PRO A 32 -4.30 2.56 -4.69
N ALA A 33 -4.56 3.34 -3.65
CA ALA A 33 -3.53 4.04 -2.88
C ALA A 33 -3.53 3.60 -1.41
N VAL A 34 -2.35 3.62 -0.80
CA VAL A 34 -2.15 3.39 0.63
C VAL A 34 -2.22 4.72 1.35
N VAL A 35 -3.07 4.82 2.38
CA VAL A 35 -3.08 5.96 3.30
C VAL A 35 -1.96 5.77 4.31
N LEU A 36 -0.99 6.69 4.26
CA LEU A 36 0.11 6.74 5.21
C LEU A 36 -0.17 7.73 6.33
N GLN A 37 0.13 7.32 7.55
CA GLN A 37 0.20 8.20 8.71
C GLN A 37 1.66 8.37 9.12
N TRP A 38 2.10 9.61 9.24
CA TRP A 38 3.44 9.94 9.74
C TRP A 38 3.40 10.24 11.23
N ASP A 39 4.33 9.65 11.99
CA ASP A 39 4.65 10.05 13.36
C ASP A 39 5.92 10.90 13.36
N PRO A 40 5.81 12.23 13.57
CA PRO A 40 6.95 13.13 13.54
C PRO A 40 7.92 12.95 14.72
N THR A 41 7.49 12.28 15.79
CA THR A 41 8.33 12.08 16.98
C THR A 41 9.33 10.94 16.80
N THR A 42 8.97 9.96 15.98
CA THR A 42 9.79 8.77 15.69
C THR A 42 10.26 8.70 14.24
N ASP A 43 9.80 9.62 13.39
CA ASP A 43 9.98 9.64 11.94
C ASP A 43 9.57 8.32 11.27
N GLN A 44 8.46 7.74 11.73
CA GLN A 44 7.91 6.50 11.17
C GLN A 44 6.68 6.77 10.32
N LEU A 45 6.53 6.00 9.24
CA LEU A 45 5.35 5.97 8.38
C LEU A 45 4.60 4.66 8.59
N TYR A 46 3.30 4.75 8.83
CA TYR A 46 2.42 3.61 9.01
C TYR A 46 1.40 3.56 7.88
N ALA A 47 1.28 2.41 7.21
CA ALA A 47 0.15 2.13 6.34
C ALA A 47 -1.09 1.83 7.18
N THR A 48 -2.13 2.65 7.05
CA THR A 48 -3.32 2.56 7.94
C THR A 48 -4.54 1.97 7.24
N ARG A 49 -4.68 2.19 5.92
CA ARG A 49 -5.76 1.64 5.10
C ARG A 49 -5.47 1.80 3.60
N MET A 50 -6.24 1.11 2.78
CA MET A 50 -6.32 1.30 1.33
C MET A 50 -7.45 2.28 0.96
N VAL A 51 -7.33 2.93 -0.18
CA VAL A 51 -8.39 3.71 -0.84
C VAL A 51 -8.44 3.42 -2.33
N GLY A 52 -9.64 3.42 -2.90
CA GLY A 52 -9.87 3.08 -4.31
C GLY A 52 -10.41 1.66 -4.49
N PRO A 53 -10.23 1.06 -5.68
CA PRO A 53 -10.61 -0.33 -5.95
C PRO A 53 -9.85 -1.30 -5.04
N VAL A 54 -10.42 -2.49 -4.81
CA VAL A 54 -9.70 -3.55 -4.12
C VAL A 54 -8.44 -3.93 -4.91
N ILE A 55 -7.36 -4.27 -4.19
CA ILE A 55 -6.11 -4.76 -4.80
C ILE A 55 -6.41 -5.88 -5.80
N TYR A 56 -5.83 -5.77 -7.00
CA TYR A 56 -6.03 -6.73 -8.08
C TYR A 56 -5.77 -8.18 -7.61
N GLY A 57 -6.71 -9.08 -7.91
CA GLY A 57 -6.62 -10.49 -7.51
C GLY A 57 -7.18 -10.81 -6.13
N HIS A 58 -7.71 -9.83 -5.40
CA HIS A 58 -8.31 -10.02 -4.08
C HIS A 58 -9.78 -9.61 -4.04
N THR A 59 -10.53 -10.17 -3.08
CA THR A 59 -11.94 -9.80 -2.84
C THR A 59 -12.11 -8.80 -1.69
N SER A 60 -11.04 -8.53 -0.93
CA SER A 60 -10.95 -7.40 0.00
C SER A 60 -9.50 -6.95 0.19
N ASP A 61 -9.30 -5.70 0.62
CA ASP A 61 -7.97 -5.14 0.89
C ASP A 61 -7.28 -5.76 2.12
N LEU A 62 -8.00 -6.57 2.90
CA LEU A 62 -7.46 -7.33 4.02
C LEU A 62 -6.97 -8.72 3.61
N GLN A 63 -7.15 -9.11 2.35
CA GLN A 63 -6.68 -10.39 1.84
C GLN A 63 -5.25 -10.26 1.30
N GLY A 64 -4.38 -11.15 1.77
CA GLY A 64 -2.96 -11.17 1.43
C GLY A 64 -2.12 -11.81 2.54
N TRP A 65 -0.82 -11.95 2.33
CA TRP A 65 0.13 -12.44 3.33
C TRP A 65 0.53 -11.32 4.31
N PHE A 66 -0.45 -10.74 5.00
CA PHE A 66 -0.18 -9.93 6.18
C PHE A 66 -0.23 -10.86 7.39
N THR A 67 0.85 -11.61 7.63
CA THR A 67 1.00 -12.22 8.95
C THR A 67 1.26 -11.10 9.95
N ALA A 68 0.23 -10.75 10.74
CA ALA A 68 0.43 -10.00 11.96
C ALA A 68 1.22 -10.87 12.94
N LYS A 69 2.55 -10.96 12.75
CA LYS A 69 3.41 -11.67 13.69
C LYS A 69 3.51 -10.82 14.95
N TRP A 70 2.75 -11.18 15.97
CA TRP A 70 2.90 -10.65 17.31
C TRP A 70 4.27 -11.06 17.84
N ARG A 71 5.29 -10.21 17.64
CA ARG A 71 6.58 -10.42 18.30
C ARG A 71 6.43 -9.99 19.75
N HIS A 72 6.16 -10.96 20.62
CA HIS A 72 6.31 -10.76 22.06
C HIS A 72 7.80 -10.48 22.33
N ASN A 73 8.15 -9.22 22.57
CA ASN A 73 9.44 -8.89 23.16
C ASN A 73 9.33 -9.19 24.65
N SER A 74 10.07 -10.19 25.14
CA SER A 74 10.05 -10.65 26.54
C SER A 74 10.60 -9.63 27.56
N GLY A 75 10.77 -8.36 27.16
CA GLY A 75 11.14 -7.25 28.05
C GLY A 75 10.06 -6.19 28.10
N GLY A 76 9.12 -6.30 29.05
CA GLY A 76 8.47 -5.21 29.79
C GLY A 76 7.77 -4.05 29.05
N GLY A 77 7.69 -4.01 27.71
CA GLY A 77 7.11 -2.90 26.96
C GLY A 77 6.38 -3.38 25.70
N ARG A 78 5.05 -3.30 25.72
CA ARG A 78 4.19 -3.68 24.59
C ARG A 78 4.31 -2.67 23.45
N ARG A 79 5.33 -2.78 22.59
CA ARG A 79 5.38 -2.03 21.33
C ARG A 79 4.62 -2.79 20.26
N LYS A 80 3.46 -2.26 19.85
CA LYS A 80 2.65 -2.75 18.73
C LYS A 80 3.28 -2.28 17.42
N SER A 81 4.30 -2.96 16.94
CA SER A 81 4.81 -2.73 15.57
C SER A 81 4.12 -3.70 14.63
N VAL A 82 3.26 -3.18 13.73
CA VAL A 82 2.80 -3.94 12.56
C VAL A 82 3.98 -4.00 11.59
N TRP A 83 4.58 -5.18 11.46
CA TRP A 83 5.61 -5.43 10.45
C TRP A 83 4.93 -5.94 9.18
N ILE A 84 5.06 -5.21 8.08
CA ILE A 84 4.80 -5.73 6.74
C ILE A 84 6.10 -6.39 6.28
N GLY A 85 6.31 -7.65 6.66
CA GLY A 85 7.47 -8.43 6.28
C GLY A 85 7.05 -9.84 5.88
N GLY A 86 7.17 -10.16 4.60
CA GLY A 86 7.18 -11.53 4.10
C GLY A 86 8.57 -11.84 3.55
N ASP A 87 9.12 -12.98 3.95
CA ASP A 87 10.38 -13.50 3.43
C ASP A 87 10.28 -13.73 1.91
N VAL A 88 11.35 -13.38 1.19
CA VAL A 88 11.55 -13.67 -0.25
C VAL A 88 11.63 -15.17 -0.51
#